data_AF-A0A6P0Z9R3-F1
#
_entry.id   AF-A0A6P0Z9R3-F1
#
_cell.length_a   1.000
_cell.length_b   1.000
_cell.length_c   1.000
_cell.angle_alpha   90.00
_cell.angle_beta   90.00
_cell.angle_gamma   90.00
#
_symmetry.space_group_name_H-M   'P 1'
#
loop_
_entity.id
_entity.type
_entity.pdbx_description
1 polymer ?
#
loop_
_entity_poly.entity_id
_entity_poly.type
_entity_poly.pdbx_seq_one_letter_code
_entity_poly.pdbx_strand_id
1 'polypeptide(L)'
;MDLKAELPNPDNQEQWKQWWQDNGQQWFADLRAVMIAHRNIGHDWQLTKQQQEKLQQYYDSNLLLVQCLNSDCYVTKETRREIEDTLLLPMKK
;
A
#
# COMPACT_ATOMS: atom_id res chain seq x y z
N MET A 1 6.67 -6.82 21.41
CA MET A 1 7.87 -7.52 20.92
C MET A 1 8.62 -6.53 20.04
N ASP A 2 9.89 -6.27 20.30
CA ASP A 2 10.69 -5.33 19.51
C ASP A 2 11.43 -6.11 18.41
N LEU A 3 10.80 -6.21 17.24
CA LEU A 3 11.34 -6.97 16.09
C LEU A 3 12.69 -6.43 15.61
N LYS A 4 13.01 -5.17 15.86
CA LYS A 4 14.29 -4.58 15.46
C LYS A 4 15.44 -5.15 16.29
N ALA A 5 15.19 -5.50 17.55
CA ALA A 5 16.21 -6.05 18.44
C ALA A 5 16.66 -7.47 18.05
N GLU A 6 15.89 -8.16 17.21
CA GLU A 6 16.18 -9.53 16.75
C GLU A 6 17.14 -9.55 15.54
N LEU A 7 17.32 -8.40 14.87
CA LEU A 7 18.15 -8.30 13.67
C LEU A 7 19.65 -8.37 14.03
N PRO A 8 20.46 -9.14 13.27
CA PRO A 8 21.90 -9.17 13.47
C PRO A 8 22.57 -7.89 12.95
N ASN A 9 23.88 -7.75 13.19
CA ASN A 9 24.64 -6.62 12.67
C ASN A 9 24.58 -6.59 11.12
N PRO A 10 24.07 -5.52 10.50
CA PRO A 10 23.97 -5.41 9.04
C PRO A 10 25.32 -5.38 8.33
N ASP A 11 26.41 -5.02 9.01
CA ASP A 11 27.75 -4.97 8.42
C ASP A 11 28.39 -6.35 8.25
N ASN A 12 27.82 -7.39 8.89
CA ASN A 12 28.30 -8.75 8.76
C ASN A 12 27.37 -9.57 7.84
N GLN A 13 27.74 -9.61 6.57
CA GLN A 13 26.96 -10.27 5.52
C GLN A 13 26.77 -11.79 5.76
N GLU A 14 27.78 -12.48 6.29
CA GLU A 14 27.70 -13.92 6.56
C GLU A 14 26.73 -14.21 7.72
N GLN A 15 26.84 -13.44 8.81
CA GLN A 15 25.93 -13.54 9.94
C GLN A 15 24.49 -13.20 9.54
N TRP A 16 24.31 -12.15 8.72
CA TRP A 16 23.01 -11.77 8.20
C TRP A 16 22.39 -12.88 7.36
N LYS A 17 23.18 -13.50 6.47
CA LYS A 17 22.71 -14.60 5.61
C LYS A 17 22.29 -15.81 6.44
N GLN A 18 23.10 -16.21 7.42
CA GLN A 18 22.79 -17.34 8.30
C GLN A 18 21.52 -17.05 9.12
N TRP A 19 21.45 -15.89 9.74
CA TRP A 19 20.28 -15.49 10.51
C TRP A 19 19.00 -15.46 9.66
N TRP A 20 19.08 -14.97 8.42
CA TRP A 20 17.94 -14.93 7.51
C TRP A 20 17.45 -16.34 7.15
N GLN A 21 18.37 -17.29 6.96
CA GLN A 21 18.01 -18.69 6.71
C GLN A 21 17.29 -19.33 7.91
N ASP A 22 17.74 -19.01 9.13
CA ASP A 22 17.22 -19.64 10.35
C ASP A 22 15.94 -18.96 10.88
N ASN A 23 15.81 -17.64 10.73
CA ASN A 23 14.79 -16.83 11.41
C ASN A 23 13.92 -16.00 10.46
N GLY A 24 14.36 -15.77 9.22
CA GLY A 24 13.78 -14.76 8.33
C GLY A 24 12.29 -14.99 8.02
N GLN A 25 11.86 -16.26 7.88
CA GLN A 25 10.46 -16.58 7.62
C GLN A 25 9.54 -16.18 8.79
N GLN A 26 9.92 -16.53 10.01
CA GLN A 26 9.14 -16.20 11.21
C GLN A 26 9.14 -14.69 11.45
N TRP A 27 10.32 -14.07 11.39
CA TRP A 27 10.46 -12.62 11.56
C TRP A 27 9.62 -11.83 10.55
N PHE A 28 9.57 -12.28 9.28
CA PHE A 28 8.72 -11.68 8.26
C PHE A 28 7.22 -11.81 8.59
N ALA A 29 6.79 -12.96 9.11
CA ALA A 29 5.40 -13.16 9.54
C ALA A 29 5.02 -12.24 10.71
N ASP A 30 5.90 -12.10 11.69
CA ASP A 30 5.67 -11.22 12.84
C ASP A 30 5.68 -9.75 12.45
N LEU A 31 6.60 -9.34 11.56
CA LEU A 31 6.59 -8.01 10.97
C LEU A 31 5.28 -7.74 10.23
N ARG A 32 4.81 -8.68 9.41
CA ARG A 32 3.54 -8.58 8.70
C ARG A 32 2.37 -8.41 9.68
N ALA A 33 2.35 -9.16 10.77
CA ALA A 33 1.31 -9.02 11.80
C ALA A 33 1.31 -7.63 12.44
N VAL A 34 2.48 -7.08 12.78
CA VAL A 34 2.63 -5.71 13.31
C VAL A 34 2.18 -4.66 12.29
N MET A 35 2.57 -4.82 11.02
CA MET A 35 2.17 -3.94 9.92
C MET A 35 0.65 -3.95 9.71
N ILE A 36 0.02 -5.11 9.77
CA ILE A 36 -1.45 -5.24 9.70
C ILE A 36 -2.10 -4.54 10.89
N ALA A 37 -1.65 -4.83 12.12
CA ALA A 37 -2.27 -4.32 13.34
C ALA A 37 -2.17 -2.80 13.49
N HIS A 38 -1.02 -2.21 13.13
CA HIS A 38 -0.75 -0.80 13.41
C HIS A 38 -0.85 0.11 12.19
N ARG A 39 -0.76 -0.43 10.97
CA ARG A 39 -0.78 0.36 9.73
C ARG A 39 -1.83 -0.12 8.74
N ASN A 40 -2.51 -1.23 9.01
CA ASN A 40 -3.48 -1.84 8.12
C ASN A 40 -2.91 -2.16 6.72
N ILE A 41 -1.62 -2.51 6.65
CA ILE A 41 -0.91 -2.87 5.42
C ILE A 41 -0.35 -4.28 5.51
N GLY A 42 -0.20 -4.94 4.36
CA GLY A 42 0.31 -6.31 4.29
C GLY A 42 -0.77 -7.38 4.45
N HIS A 43 -2.06 -7.05 4.33
CA HIS A 43 -3.12 -8.06 4.26
C HIS A 43 -2.99 -8.94 3.02
N ASP A 44 -3.33 -10.21 3.16
CA ASP A 44 -3.56 -11.08 2.02
C ASP A 44 -5.04 -11.03 1.65
N TRP A 45 -5.38 -10.12 0.73
CA TRP A 45 -6.76 -9.87 0.34
C TRP A 45 -7.37 -10.97 -0.55
N GLN A 46 -6.56 -11.94 -1.02
CA GLN A 46 -7.02 -13.06 -1.85
C GLN A 46 -7.83 -12.61 -3.08
N LEU A 47 -7.44 -11.48 -3.69
CA LEU A 47 -8.14 -10.89 -4.82
C LEU A 47 -7.97 -11.75 -6.08
N THR A 48 -9.07 -12.02 -6.76
CA THR A 48 -9.02 -12.63 -8.09
C THR A 48 -8.37 -11.67 -9.11
N LYS A 49 -7.88 -12.22 -10.22
CA LYS A 49 -7.34 -11.40 -11.32
C LYS A 49 -8.33 -10.33 -11.78
N GLN A 50 -9.61 -10.67 -11.91
CA GLN A 50 -10.65 -9.73 -12.30
C GLN A 50 -10.86 -8.61 -11.27
N GLN A 51 -10.72 -8.91 -9.97
CA GLN A 51 -10.80 -7.88 -8.92
C GLN A 51 -9.58 -6.96 -8.95
N GLN A 52 -8.38 -7.50 -9.20
CA GLN A 52 -7.16 -6.71 -9.36
C GLN A 52 -7.27 -5.77 -10.57
N GLU A 53 -7.76 -6.26 -11.72
CA GLU A 53 -8.00 -5.45 -12.91
C GLU A 53 -8.99 -4.31 -12.64
N LYS A 54 -10.07 -4.57 -11.90
CA LYS A 54 -11.03 -3.53 -11.50
C LYS A 54 -10.39 -2.47 -10.58
N LEU A 55 -9.54 -2.88 -9.63
CA LEU A 55 -8.82 -1.94 -8.77
C LEU A 55 -7.82 -1.09 -9.56
N GLN A 56 -7.15 -1.69 -10.55
CA GLN A 56 -6.25 -0.97 -11.44
C GLN A 56 -7.03 0.08 -12.26
N GLN A 57 -8.17 -0.30 -12.85
CA GLN A 57 -9.03 0.63 -13.59
C GLN A 57 -9.54 1.78 -12.71
N TYR A 58 -9.92 1.48 -11.47
CA TYR A 58 -10.33 2.49 -10.49
C TYR A 58 -9.18 3.47 -10.19
N TYR A 59 -7.97 2.95 -9.94
CA TYR A 59 -6.79 3.77 -9.71
C TYR A 59 -6.45 4.64 -10.92
N ASP A 60 -6.40 4.06 -12.12
CA ASP A 60 -6.06 4.76 -13.36
C ASP A 60 -7.05 5.88 -13.67
N SER A 61 -8.34 5.64 -13.43
CA SER A 61 -9.40 6.65 -13.63
C SER A 61 -9.24 7.84 -12.67
N ASN A 62 -8.93 7.58 -11.40
CA ASN A 62 -8.70 8.64 -10.42
C ASN A 62 -7.39 9.38 -10.67
N LEU A 63 -6.34 8.68 -11.09
CA LEU A 63 -5.08 9.31 -11.51
C LEU A 63 -5.32 10.26 -12.70
N LEU A 64 -6.07 9.83 -13.71
CA LEU A 64 -6.43 10.67 -14.84
C LEU A 64 -7.21 11.91 -14.38
N LEU A 65 -8.16 11.75 -13.45
CA LEU A 65 -8.93 12.86 -12.91
C LEU A 65 -8.05 13.89 -12.18
N VAL A 66 -7.08 13.45 -11.39
CA VAL A 66 -6.07 14.32 -10.76
C VAL A 66 -5.22 15.04 -11.80
N GLN A 67 -4.79 14.33 -12.85
CA GLN A 67 -4.02 14.94 -13.93
C GLN A 67 -4.83 16.01 -14.66
N CYS A 68 -6.11 15.77 -14.93
CA CYS A 68 -7.01 16.76 -15.50
C CYS A 68 -7.14 17.98 -14.58
N LEU A 69 -7.40 17.77 -13.29
CA LEU A 69 -7.51 18.85 -12.31
C LEU A 69 -6.23 19.69 -12.16
N ASN A 70 -5.06 19.11 -12.37
CA ASN A 70 -3.77 19.81 -12.29
C ASN A 70 -3.27 20.38 -13.63
N SER A 71 -4.02 20.20 -14.71
CA SER A 71 -3.77 20.88 -16.00
C SER A 71 -4.48 22.24 -16.05
N ASP A 72 -4.44 22.92 -17.20
CA ASP A 72 -5.19 24.16 -17.45
C ASP A 72 -6.73 23.96 -17.53
N CYS A 73 -7.24 22.90 -16.90
CA CYS A 73 -8.65 22.57 -16.83
C CYS A 73 -9.42 23.64 -16.04
N TYR A 74 -10.38 24.26 -16.71
CA TYR A 74 -11.28 25.21 -16.08
C TYR A 74 -12.55 24.50 -15.58
N VAL A 75 -12.65 24.39 -14.26
CA VAL A 75 -13.86 23.95 -13.53
C VAL A 75 -14.16 24.96 -12.43
N THR A 76 -15.42 25.04 -12.01
CA THR A 76 -15.78 25.88 -10.86
C THR A 76 -15.10 25.38 -9.58
N LYS A 77 -14.96 26.25 -8.60
CA LYS A 77 -14.37 25.88 -7.30
C LYS A 77 -15.21 24.81 -6.61
N GLU A 78 -16.53 24.91 -6.76
CA GLU A 78 -17.51 23.98 -6.22
C GLU A 78 -17.34 22.59 -6.83
N THR A 79 -17.27 22.49 -8.16
CA THR A 79 -17.06 21.21 -8.86
C THR A 79 -15.69 20.60 -8.53
N ARG A 80 -14.63 21.41 -8.47
CA ARG A 80 -13.30 20.92 -8.07
C ARG A 80 -13.33 20.29 -6.68
N ARG A 81 -13.94 20.97 -5.70
CA ARG A 81 -14.04 20.47 -4.33
C ARG A 81 -14.82 19.17 -4.27
N GLU A 82 -15.95 19.07 -4.97
CA GLU A 82 -16.74 17.83 -5.04
C GLU A 82 -15.91 16.66 -5.59
N ILE A 83 -15.11 16.90 -6.64
CA ILE A 83 -14.22 15.87 -7.20
C ILE A 83 -13.14 15.48 -6.18
N GLU A 84 -12.46 16.43 -5.55
CA GLU A 84 -11.41 16.18 -4.56
C GLU A 84 -11.95 15.42 -3.34
N ASP A 85 -13.14 15.78 -2.86
CA ASP A 85 -13.81 15.13 -1.72
C ASP A 85 -14.24 13.68 -2.03
N THR A 86 -14.35 13.31 -3.32
CA THR A 86 -14.85 12.01 -3.76
C THR A 86 -13.82 11.12 -4.46
N LEU A 87 -12.64 11.64 -4.77
CA LEU A 87 -11.58 11.03 -5.60
C LEU A 87 -11.18 9.60 -5.18
N LEU A 88 -11.30 9.25 -3.91
CA LEU A 88 -10.92 7.92 -3.42
C LEU A 88 -12.04 7.25 -2.62
N LEU A 89 -13.27 7.71 -2.82
CA LEU A 89 -14.44 7.07 -2.22
C LEU A 89 -14.90 5.88 -3.08
N PRO A 90 -15.56 4.89 -2.46
CA PRO A 90 -16.21 3.82 -3.19
C PRO A 90 -17.21 4.39 -4.19
N MET A 91 -17.11 3.99 -5.46
CA MET A 91 -18.13 4.34 -6.44
C MET A 91 -19.46 3.73 -6.01
N LYS A 92 -20.51 4.56 -5.93
CA LYS A 92 -21.86 4.06 -5.72
C LYS A 92 -22.23 3.16 -6.91
N LYS A 93 -22.79 1.99 -6.60
CA LYS A 93 -23.34 1.09 -7.62
C LYS A 93 -24.57 1.70 -8.27
#